data_AF-A0A2T7P6F5-F1
#
_entry.id   AF-A0A2T7P6F5-F1
#
_cell.length_a   1.000
_cell.length_b   1.000
_cell.length_c   1.000
_cell.angle_alpha   90.00
_cell.angle_beta   90.00
_cell.angle_gamma   90.00
#
_symmetry.space_group_name_H-M   'P 1'
#
loop_
_entity.id
_entity.type
_entity.pdbx_description
1 polymer ?
#
loop_
_entity_poly.entity_id
_entity_poly.type
_entity_poly.pdbx_seq_one_letter_code
_entity_poly.pdbx_strand_id
1 'polypeptide(L)'
;MRVVVLLAVAVTMTYAQVPGTYRIICASSDCWGYSVCRKVLNTTSGEIVPICFDPMRYPPTGNEQVCSDGQPLWVITGTGDYSQASCGRVVNKTTCPSNYRCVTSPVDVYDVCCPNSDKVGECPETHPGEVGVCADLCQSDTNCPRDLKCCPNACGAHTCQTPVHSLYL
;
A
#
# COMPACT_ATOMS: atom_id res chain seq x y z
N MET A 1 -46.81 1.54 -49.32
CA MET A 1 -46.27 0.66 -48.26
C MET A 1 -44.80 0.37 -48.53
N ARG A 2 -43.89 0.89 -47.71
CA ARG A 2 -42.60 0.27 -47.37
C ARG A 2 -42.26 0.69 -45.94
N VAL A 3 -42.65 -0.13 -44.98
CA VAL A 3 -42.23 0.02 -43.58
C VAL A 3 -40.85 -0.61 -43.50
N VAL A 4 -39.82 0.22 -43.32
CA VAL A 4 -38.45 -0.25 -43.13
C VAL A 4 -38.28 -0.56 -41.64
N VAL A 5 -38.35 -1.85 -41.30
CA VAL A 5 -38.10 -2.33 -39.94
C VAL A 5 -36.58 -2.45 -39.77
N LEU A 6 -35.97 -1.49 -39.09
CA LEU A 6 -34.58 -1.56 -38.66
C LEU A 6 -34.47 -2.54 -37.49
N LEU A 7 -34.05 -3.78 -37.78
CA LEU A 7 -33.70 -4.75 -36.75
C LEU A 7 -32.36 -4.33 -36.12
N ALA A 8 -32.41 -3.72 -34.94
CA ALA A 8 -31.23 -3.49 -34.11
C ALA A 8 -30.79 -4.83 -33.51
N VAL A 9 -29.77 -5.45 -34.13
CA VAL A 9 -29.12 -6.63 -33.55
C VAL A 9 -28.26 -6.14 -32.39
N ALA A 10 -28.75 -6.29 -31.16
CA ALA A 10 -27.96 -6.09 -29.96
C ALA A 10 -26.91 -7.21 -29.90
N VAL A 11 -25.68 -6.92 -30.34
CA VAL A 11 -24.53 -7.79 -30.08
C VAL A 11 -24.20 -7.64 -28.60
N THR A 12 -24.78 -8.50 -27.77
CA THR A 12 -24.33 -8.66 -26.39
C THR A 12 -22.91 -9.20 -26.47
N MET A 13 -21.91 -8.36 -26.20
CA MET A 13 -20.53 -8.79 -25.98
C MET A 13 -20.55 -9.77 -24.80
N THR A 14 -20.68 -11.06 -25.08
CA THR A 14 -20.44 -12.11 -24.11
C THR A 14 -18.95 -12.05 -23.81
N TYR A 15 -18.57 -11.36 -22.73
CA TYR A 15 -17.25 -11.47 -22.15
C TYR A 15 -17.08 -12.93 -21.72
N ALA A 16 -16.51 -13.74 -22.61
CA ALA A 16 -16.04 -15.06 -22.26
C ALA A 16 -14.97 -14.86 -21.19
N GLN A 17 -15.31 -15.12 -19.93
CA GLN A 17 -14.35 -15.18 -18.85
C GLN A 17 -13.40 -16.33 -19.21
N VAL A 18 -12.18 -15.99 -19.63
CA VAL A 18 -11.17 -16.99 -19.98
C VAL A 18 -10.86 -17.75 -18.69
N PRO A 19 -10.97 -19.09 -18.66
CA PRO A 19 -10.68 -19.87 -17.45
C PRO A 19 -9.22 -19.60 -17.03
N GLY A 20 -9.03 -18.98 -15.85
CA GLY A 20 -7.71 -18.65 -15.30
C GLY A 20 -7.38 -17.16 -15.19
N THR A 21 -8.22 -16.24 -15.67
CA THR A 21 -8.08 -14.80 -15.37
C THR A 21 -8.86 -14.44 -14.12
N TYR A 22 -8.18 -14.35 -12.98
CA TYR A 22 -8.75 -13.74 -11.78
C TYR A 22 -8.46 -12.22 -11.79
N ARG A 23 -9.37 -11.46 -11.19
CA ARG A 23 -9.31 -10.00 -11.12
C ARG A 23 -8.81 -9.61 -9.74
N ILE A 24 -7.74 -8.82 -9.67
CA ILE A 24 -7.15 -8.33 -8.42
C ILE A 24 -7.28 -6.81 -8.42
N ILE A 25 -8.07 -6.28 -7.49
CA ILE A 25 -8.16 -4.84 -7.30
C ILE A 25 -7.08 -4.42 -6.33
N CYS A 26 -6.36 -3.36 -6.67
CA CYS A 26 -5.29 -2.87 -5.85
C CYS A 26 -5.25 -1.35 -5.81
N ALA A 27 -5.71 -0.80 -4.69
CA ALA A 27 -6.15 0.58 -4.61
C ALA A 27 -7.15 0.89 -5.75
N SER A 28 -6.81 1.81 -6.66
CA SER A 28 -7.63 2.17 -7.83
C SER A 28 -7.32 1.38 -9.11
N SER A 29 -6.31 0.50 -9.10
CA SER A 29 -5.89 -0.27 -10.28
C SER A 29 -6.53 -1.66 -10.34
N ASP A 30 -6.90 -2.05 -11.55
CA ASP A 30 -7.49 -3.35 -11.86
C ASP A 30 -6.46 -4.26 -12.55
N CYS A 31 -5.90 -5.20 -11.80
CA CYS A 31 -4.91 -6.14 -12.29
C CYS A 31 -5.56 -7.45 -12.76
N TRP A 32 -5.06 -8.00 -13.87
CA TRP A 32 -5.61 -9.21 -14.48
C TRP A 32 -4.65 -10.40 -14.34
N GLY A 33 -5.22 -11.61 -14.26
CA GLY A 33 -4.45 -12.86 -14.23
C GLY A 33 -3.58 -12.96 -12.99
N TYR A 34 -2.34 -13.44 -13.15
CA TYR A 34 -1.42 -13.73 -12.04
C TYR A 34 -0.60 -12.53 -11.54
N SER A 35 -1.00 -11.31 -11.89
CA SER A 35 -0.22 -10.11 -11.58
C SER A 35 -0.09 -9.88 -10.08
N VAL A 36 1.03 -9.32 -9.62
CA VAL A 36 1.23 -8.87 -8.24
C VAL A 36 1.17 -7.36 -8.22
N CYS A 37 0.29 -6.80 -7.41
CA CYS A 37 0.20 -5.37 -7.26
C CYS A 37 1.29 -4.82 -6.34
N ARG A 38 1.94 -3.74 -6.78
CA ARG A 38 2.96 -3.01 -6.01
C ARG A 38 2.74 -1.50 -6.11
N LYS A 39 3.11 -0.79 -5.05
CA LYS A 39 3.16 0.69 -5.03
C LYS A 39 4.50 1.13 -5.63
N VAL A 40 4.45 2.01 -6.62
CA VAL A 40 5.64 2.52 -7.33
C VAL A 40 5.71 4.03 -7.20
N LEU A 41 6.82 4.53 -6.68
CA LEU A 41 7.17 5.94 -6.63
C LEU A 41 7.75 6.38 -7.98
N ASN A 42 7.09 7.34 -8.61
CA ASN A 42 7.66 8.11 -9.70
C ASN A 42 8.58 9.18 -9.11
N THR A 43 9.89 8.97 -9.20
CA THR A 43 10.91 9.83 -8.57
C THR A 43 10.98 11.24 -9.16
N THR A 44 10.44 11.47 -10.36
CA THR A 44 10.37 12.79 -10.99
C THR A 44 9.20 13.62 -10.46
N SER A 45 8.04 13.00 -10.28
CA SER A 45 6.82 13.69 -9.82
C SER A 45 6.61 13.63 -8.30
N GLY A 46 7.21 12.65 -7.63
CA GLY A 46 6.95 12.33 -6.23
C GLY A 46 5.66 11.53 -5.99
N GLU A 47 4.93 11.18 -7.05
CA GLU A 47 3.66 10.45 -6.96
C GLU A 47 3.88 8.95 -6.75
N ILE A 48 3.04 8.33 -5.92
CA ILE A 48 3.01 6.87 -5.71
C ILE A 48 1.79 6.28 -6.38
N VAL A 49 2.01 5.43 -7.37
CA VAL A 49 0.94 4.81 -8.17
C VAL A 49 0.95 3.29 -8.04
N PRO A 50 -0.24 2.64 -8.02
CA PRO A 50 -0.34 1.18 -8.02
C PRO A 50 -0.09 0.61 -9.42
N ILE A 51 0.87 -0.30 -9.55
CA ILE A 51 1.24 -0.97 -10.80
C ILE A 51 1.10 -2.49 -10.64
N CYS A 52 0.60 -3.14 -11.69
CA CYS A 52 0.47 -4.59 -11.78
C CYS A 52 1.77 -5.18 -12.34
N PHE A 53 2.48 -5.96 -11.53
CA PHE A 53 3.74 -6.59 -11.92
C PHE A 53 3.49 -8.01 -12.40
N ASP A 54 4.21 -8.40 -13.45
CA ASP A 54 4.32 -9.81 -13.84
C ASP A 54 5.29 -10.53 -12.88
N PRO A 55 4.86 -11.56 -12.13
CA PRO A 55 5.73 -12.30 -11.22
C PRO A 55 6.92 -12.97 -11.91
N MET A 56 6.83 -13.25 -13.23
CA MET A 56 7.95 -13.81 -13.97
C MET A 56 9.06 -12.77 -14.21
N ARG A 57 8.69 -11.49 -14.36
CA ARG A 57 9.66 -10.40 -14.56
C ARG A 57 10.15 -9.81 -13.24
N TYR A 58 9.26 -9.73 -12.24
CA TYR A 58 9.54 -9.19 -10.92
C TYR A 58 9.15 -10.23 -9.85
N PRO A 59 9.99 -11.26 -9.66
CA PRO A 59 9.71 -12.29 -8.66
C PRO A 59 9.72 -11.70 -7.25
N PRO A 60 9.00 -12.33 -6.30
CA PRO A 60 9.09 -11.97 -4.89
C PRO A 60 10.55 -12.03 -4.43
N THR A 61 10.98 -11.04 -3.66
CA THR A 61 12.29 -11.08 -3.02
C THR A 61 12.16 -11.62 -1.59
N GLY A 62 13.24 -11.59 -0.81
CA GLY A 62 13.16 -11.80 0.64
C GLY A 62 12.78 -10.53 1.42
N ASN A 63 12.51 -9.42 0.71
CA ASN A 63 12.28 -8.12 1.32
C ASN A 63 10.80 -7.87 1.62
N GLU A 64 9.91 -8.72 1.10
CA GLU A 64 8.48 -8.71 1.40
C GLU A 64 8.26 -8.96 2.89
N GLN A 65 9.07 -9.81 3.52
CA GLN A 65 9.00 -10.07 4.96
C GLN A 65 9.58 -8.93 5.82
N VAL A 66 10.22 -7.92 5.21
CA VAL A 66 10.83 -6.80 5.93
C VAL A 66 9.79 -5.76 6.32
N CYS A 67 8.77 -5.53 5.48
CA CYS A 67 7.71 -4.57 5.74
C CYS A 67 6.52 -5.26 6.41
N SER A 68 5.90 -4.59 7.39
CA SER A 68 4.76 -5.12 8.16
C SER A 68 3.55 -5.50 7.30
N ASP A 69 3.37 -4.83 6.16
CA ASP A 69 2.28 -5.08 5.20
C ASP A 69 2.69 -5.97 4.03
N GLY A 70 3.92 -6.50 4.01
CA GLY A 70 4.41 -7.33 2.92
C GLY A 70 4.86 -6.55 1.67
N GLN A 71 4.82 -5.21 1.69
CA GLN A 71 4.95 -4.40 0.48
C GLN A 71 6.01 -3.29 0.61
N PRO A 72 7.28 -3.58 0.29
CA PRO A 72 8.28 -2.52 0.10
C PRO A 72 7.88 -1.62 -1.08
N LEU A 73 8.24 -0.33 -0.98
CA LEU A 73 8.08 0.63 -2.07
C LEU A 73 8.96 0.27 -3.24
N TRP A 74 8.47 0.49 -4.46
CA TRP A 74 9.23 0.39 -5.69
C TRP A 74 9.47 1.77 -6.30
N VAL A 75 10.45 1.88 -7.20
CA VAL A 75 10.77 3.09 -7.95
C VAL A 75 10.90 2.79 -9.43
N ILE A 76 10.62 3.79 -10.26
CA ILE A 76 10.97 3.76 -11.69
C ILE A 76 12.49 3.99 -11.81
N THR A 77 13.19 3.07 -12.47
CA THR A 77 14.62 3.23 -12.77
C THR A 77 14.81 4.21 -13.93
N GLY A 78 16.03 4.74 -14.09
CA GLY A 78 16.35 5.60 -15.24
C GLY A 78 16.21 4.93 -16.61
N THR A 79 16.08 3.60 -16.66
CA THR A 79 15.84 2.81 -17.89
C THR A 79 14.35 2.56 -18.17
N GLY A 80 13.46 2.98 -17.28
CA GLY A 80 12.02 2.69 -17.36
C GLY A 80 11.61 1.33 -16.80
N ASP A 81 12.53 0.62 -16.13
CA ASP A 81 12.21 -0.57 -15.35
C ASP A 81 11.76 -0.20 -13.93
N TYR A 82 11.49 -1.22 -13.10
CA TYR A 82 11.13 -1.05 -11.70
C TYR A 82 12.14 -1.78 -10.80
N SER A 83 12.48 -1.16 -9.67
CA SER A 83 13.27 -1.79 -8.60
C SER A 83 12.70 -1.44 -7.23
N GLN A 84 13.02 -2.23 -6.20
CA GLN A 84 12.70 -1.84 -4.83
C GLN A 84 13.45 -0.54 -4.48
N ALA A 85 12.78 0.32 -3.73
CA ALA A 85 13.31 1.62 -3.32
C ALA A 85 14.37 1.41 -2.23
N SER A 86 15.63 1.35 -2.65
CA SER A 86 16.76 1.25 -1.73
C SER A 86 16.95 2.55 -0.94
N CYS A 87 17.26 2.44 0.34
CA CYS A 87 17.46 3.57 1.23
C CYS A 87 18.74 3.40 2.08
N GLY A 88 18.92 4.20 3.14
CA GLY A 88 19.90 3.85 4.18
C GLY A 88 21.37 3.97 3.77
N ARG A 89 22.12 2.87 3.85
CA ARG A 89 23.58 2.85 3.64
C ARG A 89 23.97 2.65 2.17
N VAL A 90 22.99 2.45 1.29
CA VAL A 90 23.19 2.22 -0.15
C VAL A 90 23.63 3.52 -0.87
N VAL A 91 24.56 3.38 -1.83
CA VAL A 91 24.97 4.46 -2.74
C VAL A 91 23.90 4.68 -3.82
N ASN A 92 23.64 5.93 -4.23
CA ASN A 92 22.54 6.29 -5.15
C ASN A 92 21.15 5.84 -4.66
N LYS A 93 20.92 5.92 -3.36
CA LYS A 93 19.66 5.57 -2.72
C LYS A 93 18.52 6.54 -3.03
N THR A 94 17.30 6.04 -2.90
CA THR A 94 16.08 6.85 -2.86
C THR A 94 15.85 7.36 -1.45
N THR A 95 15.55 8.66 -1.31
CA THR A 95 15.00 9.19 -0.06
C THR A 95 13.55 8.74 0.05
N CYS A 96 13.22 7.97 1.09
CA CYS A 96 11.85 7.51 1.29
C CYS A 96 10.88 8.70 1.44
N PRO A 97 9.72 8.67 0.77
CA PRO A 97 8.71 9.73 0.89
C PRO A 97 8.07 9.76 2.29
N SER A 98 7.32 10.82 2.60
CA SER A 98 6.81 11.11 3.96
C SER A 98 5.99 9.99 4.60
N ASN A 99 5.30 9.17 3.81
CA ASN A 99 4.50 8.04 4.31
C ASN A 99 5.29 6.72 4.33
N TYR A 100 6.62 6.79 4.20
CA TYR A 100 7.54 5.66 4.20
C TYR A 100 8.72 5.96 5.12
N ARG A 101 9.27 4.90 5.73
CA ARG A 101 10.53 4.95 6.46
C ARG A 101 11.53 4.02 5.84
N CYS A 102 12.80 4.35 6.06
CA CYS A 102 13.88 3.46 5.70
C CYS A 102 14.02 2.36 6.76
N VAL A 103 13.91 1.10 6.34
CA VAL A 103 14.16 -0.07 7.17
C VAL A 103 15.49 -0.68 6.75
N THR A 104 16.47 -0.63 7.65
CA THR A 104 17.83 -1.12 7.41
C THR A 104 18.12 -2.36 8.23
N SER A 105 18.83 -3.32 7.64
CA SER A 105 19.29 -4.52 8.32
C SER A 105 20.58 -4.23 9.09
N PRO A 106 20.78 -4.73 10.32
CA PRO A 106 22.05 -4.55 11.06
C PRO A 106 23.28 -5.06 10.29
N VAL A 107 23.08 -6.09 9.46
CA VAL A 107 24.13 -6.78 8.68
C VAL A 107 24.10 -6.44 7.18
N ASP A 108 23.47 -5.31 6.80
CA ASP A 108 23.44 -4.80 5.42
C ASP A 108 22.78 -5.75 4.38
N VAL A 109 21.95 -6.70 4.84
CA VAL A 109 21.26 -7.66 3.95
C VAL A 109 20.07 -7.03 3.21
N TYR A 110 19.44 -6.00 3.79
CA TYR A 110 18.35 -5.24 3.17
C TYR A 110 18.38 -3.79 3.67
N ASP A 111 18.03 -2.85 2.80
CA ASP A 111 17.82 -1.42 3.11
C ASP A 111 16.69 -0.90 2.20
N VAL A 112 15.43 -1.04 2.61
CA VAL A 112 14.26 -0.73 1.76
C VAL A 112 13.31 0.29 2.38
N CYS A 113 12.63 1.07 1.56
CA CYS A 113 11.54 1.92 2.02
C CYS A 113 10.28 1.08 2.29
N CYS A 114 9.91 0.95 3.57
CA CYS A 114 8.63 0.38 3.97
C CYS A 114 7.64 1.51 4.27
N PRO A 115 6.34 1.28 4.10
CA PRO A 115 5.34 2.23 4.59
C PRO A 115 5.60 2.56 6.04
N ASN A 116 5.46 3.83 6.40
CA ASN A 116 5.19 4.21 7.77
C ASN A 116 3.94 3.43 8.11
N SER A 117 4.11 2.43 8.96
CA SER A 117 3.08 1.47 9.23
C SER A 117 2.00 2.20 10.00
N ASP A 118 1.15 2.95 9.33
CA ASP A 118 -0.22 3.08 9.79
C ASP A 118 -0.73 1.65 9.78
N LYS A 119 -0.68 1.00 10.94
CA LYS A 119 -1.31 -0.29 11.12
C LYS A 119 -2.75 -0.15 10.66
N VAL A 120 -3.25 -1.23 10.05
CA VAL A 120 -4.55 -1.24 9.40
C VAL A 120 -5.64 -0.74 10.35
N GLY A 121 -6.49 0.14 9.85
CA GLY A 121 -7.58 0.78 10.59
C GLY A 121 -7.26 2.22 11.00
N GLU A 122 -8.25 2.88 11.59
CA GLU A 122 -8.19 4.28 11.99
C GLU A 122 -8.06 4.41 13.50
N CYS A 123 -7.59 5.57 13.96
CA CYS A 123 -7.66 5.89 15.38
C CYS A 123 -9.12 6.01 15.83
N PRO A 124 -9.48 5.46 17.01
CA PRO A 124 -10.81 5.67 17.56
C PRO A 124 -11.04 7.15 17.85
N GLU A 125 -12.28 7.59 17.71
CA GLU A 125 -12.68 8.96 18.05
C GLU A 125 -12.76 9.12 19.57
N THR A 126 -12.22 10.23 20.09
CA THR A 126 -12.26 10.53 21.53
C THR A 126 -13.56 11.23 21.88
N HIS A 127 -14.26 10.77 22.91
CA HIS A 127 -15.52 11.38 23.34
C HIS A 127 -15.35 12.35 24.52
N PRO A 128 -16.18 13.41 24.61
CA PRO A 128 -16.20 14.29 25.77
C PRO A 128 -16.48 13.52 27.06
N GLY A 129 -15.63 13.68 28.08
CA GLY A 129 -15.74 13.01 29.38
C GLY A 129 -14.89 11.76 29.53
N GLU A 130 -14.23 11.29 28.46
CA GLU A 130 -13.20 10.26 28.57
C GLU A 130 -11.95 10.80 29.27
N VAL A 131 -11.29 9.95 30.06
CA VAL A 131 -10.06 10.29 30.77
C VAL A 131 -8.88 9.63 30.04
N GLY A 132 -7.93 10.44 29.59
CA GLY A 132 -6.72 10.00 28.92
C GLY A 132 -5.48 10.18 29.79
N VAL A 133 -4.46 9.35 29.55
CA VAL A 133 -3.13 9.57 30.14
C VAL A 133 -2.48 10.76 29.43
N CYS A 134 -2.15 11.82 30.17
CA CYS A 134 -1.56 13.07 29.62
C CYS A 134 -0.04 12.97 29.41
N ALA A 135 0.44 11.85 28.87
CA ALA A 135 1.84 11.63 28.54
C ALA A 135 1.93 10.82 27.24
N ASP A 136 2.82 11.23 26.33
CA ASP A 136 3.06 10.49 25.10
C ASP A 136 3.78 9.17 25.42
N LEU A 137 3.11 8.05 25.18
CA LEU A 137 3.61 6.69 25.38
C LEU A 137 4.08 6.04 24.07
N CYS A 138 3.78 6.67 22.93
CA CYS A 138 4.21 6.25 21.60
C CYS A 138 4.41 7.50 20.72
N GLN A 139 5.23 7.37 19.68
CA GLN A 139 5.40 8.42 18.65
C GLN A 139 4.86 7.97 17.29
N SER A 140 4.73 6.66 17.10
CA SER A 140 4.22 6.03 15.89
C SER A 140 3.64 4.65 16.22
N ASP A 141 2.81 4.14 15.32
CA ASP A 141 2.25 2.78 15.37
C ASP A 141 3.32 1.69 15.58
N THR A 142 4.57 1.90 15.11
CA THR A 142 5.67 0.94 15.31
C THR A 142 6.08 0.78 16.77
N ASN A 143 5.83 1.80 17.61
CA ASN A 143 6.08 1.74 19.04
C ASN A 143 5.02 0.92 19.79
N CYS A 144 3.90 0.65 19.14
CA CYS A 144 2.80 -0.09 19.71
C CYS A 144 2.92 -1.59 19.41
N PRO A 145 2.53 -2.49 20.33
CA PRO A 145 2.57 -3.92 20.07
C PRO A 145 1.44 -4.35 19.11
N ARG A 146 1.68 -5.42 18.35
CA ARG A 146 0.68 -6.06 17.44
C ARG A 146 0.04 -5.05 16.50
N ASP A 147 -1.29 -5.00 16.44
CA ASP A 147 -2.06 -4.15 15.52
C ASP A 147 -2.49 -2.82 16.15
N LEU A 148 -2.06 -2.50 17.38
CA LEU A 148 -2.42 -1.26 18.05
C LEU A 148 -1.80 -0.03 17.36
N LYS A 149 -2.60 1.02 17.15
CA LYS A 149 -2.16 2.28 16.57
C LYS A 149 -1.74 3.28 17.64
N CYS A 150 -0.81 4.16 17.32
CA CYS A 150 -0.42 5.27 18.16
C CYS A 150 -1.35 6.45 17.91
N CYS A 151 -2.29 6.67 18.82
CA CYS A 151 -3.42 7.58 18.62
C CYS A 151 -3.49 8.63 19.74
N PRO A 152 -3.94 9.86 19.43
CA PRO A 152 -4.25 10.84 20.46
C PRO A 152 -5.39 10.31 21.34
N ASN A 153 -5.30 10.55 22.64
CA ASN A 153 -6.36 10.24 23.61
C ASN A 153 -7.08 11.53 24.04
N ALA A 154 -8.06 11.41 24.94
CA ALA A 154 -8.87 12.53 25.41
C ALA A 154 -8.08 13.68 26.10
N CYS A 155 -6.83 13.45 26.53
CA CYS A 155 -5.95 14.50 27.05
C CYS A 155 -5.04 15.13 25.97
N GLY A 156 -5.11 14.64 24.73
CA GLY A 156 -4.29 15.10 23.60
C GLY A 156 -2.91 14.44 23.49
N ALA A 157 -2.56 13.53 24.40
CA ALA A 157 -1.31 12.76 24.33
C ALA A 157 -1.50 11.43 23.58
N HIS A 158 -0.41 10.86 23.07
CA HIS A 158 -0.44 9.68 22.22
C HIS A 158 -0.28 8.39 23.02
N THR A 159 -1.18 7.44 22.78
CA THR A 159 -1.17 6.12 23.42
C THR A 159 -1.50 5.03 22.42
N CYS A 160 -1.10 3.79 22.72
CA CYS A 160 -1.40 2.64 21.88
C CYS A 160 -2.86 2.22 22.04
N GLN A 161 -3.66 2.40 21.00
CA GLN A 161 -5.10 2.17 21.00
C GLN A 161 -5.49 1.13 19.96
N THR A 162 -6.61 0.45 20.19
CA THR A 162 -7.12 -0.54 19.23
C THR A 162 -7.66 0.19 18.01
N PRO A 163 -7.23 -0.16 16.78
CA PRO A 163 -7.74 0.47 15.58
C PRO A 163 -9.23 0.17 15.39
N VAL A 164 -9.98 1.15 14.88
CA VAL A 164 -11.32 0.92 14.35
C VAL A 164 -11.22 0.52 12.89
N HIS A 165 -11.96 -0.52 12.47
CA HIS A 165 -12.01 -0.90 11.06
C HIS A 165 -12.83 0.15 10.33
N SER A 166 -12.24 0.80 9.33
CA SER A 166 -12.99 1.66 8.40
C SER A 166 -13.84 0.74 7.52
N LEU A 167 -15.04 0.38 8.00
CA LEU A 167 -16.05 -0.29 7.21
C LEU A 167 -16.53 0.72 6.17
N TYR A 168 -15.85 0.78 5.03
CA TYR A 168 -16.46 1.28 3.81
C TYR A 168 -17.54 0.27 3.41
N LEU A 169 -18.79 0.61 3.74
CA LEU A 169 -19.99 0.01 3.12
C LEU A 169 -20.20 0.61 1.73
#